data_AF-A0A966L075-F1
#
_entry.id   AF-A0A966L075-F1
#
_cell.length_a   1.000
_cell.length_b   1.000
_cell.length_c   1.000
_cell.angle_alpha   90.00
_cell.angle_beta   90.00
_cell.angle_gamma   90.00
#
_symmetry.space_group_name_H-M   'P 1'
#
loop_
_entity.id
_entity.type
_entity.pdbx_description
1 polymer ?
#
loop_
_entity_poly.entity_id
_entity_poly.type
_entity_poly.pdbx_seq_one_letter_code
_entity_poly.pdbx_strand_id
1 'polypeptide(L)'
;MPATAQEALSPAQAETRLRGCLQAGAAGAPRTGLRAAVLATRALCAPQIKRVEAQRIAAATQGLTGDEAIDAEKQAVLELNDEIALAIANFTGLRTL
;
A
#
# COMPACT_ATOMS: atom_id res chain seq x y z
N MET A 1 -15.68 -22.51 19.97
CA MET A 1 -15.70 -21.06 19.67
C MET A 1 -14.54 -20.78 18.72
N PRO A 2 -14.73 -20.28 17.48
CA PRO A 2 -13.60 -19.89 16.68
C PRO A 2 -13.19 -18.47 17.09
N ALA A 3 -11.93 -18.34 17.52
CA ALA A 3 -11.30 -17.08 17.83
C ALA A 3 -11.26 -16.22 16.56
N THR A 4 -11.78 -15.00 16.63
CA THR A 4 -11.38 -13.93 15.72
C THR A 4 -9.96 -13.51 16.11
N ALA A 5 -8.98 -14.35 15.79
CA ALA A 5 -7.61 -13.91 15.71
C ALA A 5 -7.53 -12.98 14.51
N GLN A 6 -7.83 -11.69 14.75
CA GLN A 6 -7.18 -10.65 13.98
C GLN A 6 -5.70 -10.78 14.34
N GLU A 7 -5.02 -11.75 13.71
CA GLU A 7 -3.58 -11.90 13.83
C GLU A 7 -3.02 -10.51 13.57
N ALA A 8 -2.45 -9.91 14.61
CA ALA A 8 -1.75 -8.64 14.48
C ALA A 8 -0.58 -8.91 13.55
N LEU A 9 -0.81 -8.70 12.25
CA LEU A 9 0.20 -8.90 11.23
C LEU A 9 1.35 -7.98 11.59
N SER A 10 2.53 -8.56 11.79
CA SER A 10 3.75 -7.76 11.87
C SER A 10 3.88 -6.88 10.62
N PRO A 11 4.57 -5.73 10.69
CA PRO A 11 4.77 -4.85 9.54
C PRO A 11 5.26 -5.60 8.30
N ALA A 12 6.25 -6.48 8.48
CA ALA A 12 6.78 -7.31 7.40
C ALA A 12 5.73 -8.26 6.77
N GLN A 13 4.83 -8.83 7.58
CA GLN A 13 3.74 -9.67 7.06
C GLN A 13 2.68 -8.86 6.33
N ALA A 14 2.35 -7.65 6.81
CA ALA A 14 1.42 -6.76 6.13
C ALA A 14 1.98 -6.31 4.77
N GLU A 15 3.26 -5.97 4.70
CA GLU A 15 3.95 -5.62 3.45
C GLU A 15 4.03 -6.80 2.48
N THR A 16 4.33 -8.01 2.98
CA THR A 16 4.33 -9.23 2.16
C THR A 16 2.94 -9.50 1.57
N ARG A 17 1.88 -9.36 2.38
CA ARG A 17 0.49 -9.52 1.91
C ARG A 17 0.10 -8.43 0.93
N LEU A 18 0.53 -7.19 1.14
CA LEU A 18 0.32 -6.10 0.19
C LEU A 18 0.99 -6.42 -1.14
N ARG A 19 2.27 -6.78 -1.14
CA ARG A 19 3.01 -7.12 -2.37
C ARG A 19 2.37 -8.28 -3.13
N GLY A 20 1.94 -9.33 -2.43
CA GLY A 20 1.20 -10.44 -3.05
C GLY A 20 -0.12 -9.98 -3.68
N CYS A 21 -0.87 -9.10 -3.00
CA CYS A 21 -2.08 -8.51 -3.54
C CYS A 21 -1.80 -7.64 -4.78
N LEU A 22 -0.77 -6.79 -4.73
CA LEU A 22 -0.40 -5.92 -5.86
C LEU A 22 0.00 -6.75 -7.08
N GLN A 23 0.74 -7.84 -6.89
CA GLN A 23 1.13 -8.75 -7.97
C GLN A 23 -0.09 -9.43 -8.60
N ALA A 24 -1.00 -9.97 -7.77
CA ALA A 24 -2.23 -10.61 -8.26
C ALA A 24 -3.17 -9.60 -8.94
N GLY A 25 -3.32 -8.42 -8.36
CA GLY A 25 -4.14 -7.34 -8.89
C GLY A 25 -3.57 -6.76 -10.19
N ALA A 26 -2.24 -6.67 -10.32
CA ALA A 26 -1.57 -6.26 -11.54
C ALA A 26 -1.73 -7.28 -12.68
N ALA A 27 -1.75 -8.59 -12.36
CA ALA A 27 -2.00 -9.63 -13.36
C ALA A 27 -3.39 -9.51 -14.00
N GLY A 28 -4.40 -9.08 -13.23
CA GLY A 28 -5.77 -8.83 -13.69
C GLY A 28 -6.05 -7.37 -14.07
N ALA A 29 -5.06 -6.48 -14.03
CA ALA A 29 -5.29 -5.05 -14.21
C ALA A 29 -5.54 -4.68 -15.69
N PRO A 30 -6.35 -3.64 -15.96
CA PRO A 30 -6.53 -3.10 -17.31
C PRO A 30 -5.18 -2.68 -17.90
N ARG A 31 -4.87 -3.15 -19.12
CA ARG A 31 -3.65 -2.75 -19.86
C ARG A 31 -3.81 -1.48 -20.69
N THR A 32 -4.89 -0.72 -20.43
CA THR A 32 -5.23 0.51 -21.15
C THR A 32 -4.35 1.70 -20.74
N GLY A 33 -3.63 1.61 -19.62
CA GLY A 33 -2.69 2.62 -19.17
C GLY A 33 -2.29 2.43 -17.70
N LEU A 34 -1.13 2.95 -17.29
CA LEU A 34 -0.61 2.77 -15.94
C LEU A 34 -1.58 3.31 -14.88
N ARG A 35 -2.19 4.48 -15.14
CA ARG A 35 -3.17 5.09 -14.23
C ARG A 35 -4.38 4.18 -13.98
N ALA A 36 -4.92 3.55 -15.02
CA ALA A 36 -6.06 2.64 -14.89
C ALA A 36 -5.68 1.37 -14.12
N ALA A 37 -4.49 0.82 -14.38
CA ALA A 37 -3.96 -0.32 -13.64
C ALA A 37 -3.77 0.01 -12.15
N VAL A 38 -3.17 1.16 -11.83
CA VAL A 38 -2.97 1.61 -10.45
C VAL A 38 -4.31 1.75 -9.72
N LEU A 39 -5.30 2.41 -10.32
CA LEU A 39 -6.62 2.58 -9.70
C LEU A 39 -7.31 1.24 -9.45
N ALA A 40 -7.31 0.34 -10.43
CA ALA A 40 -7.93 -0.98 -10.32
C ALA A 40 -7.27 -1.84 -9.24
N THR A 41 -5.94 -1.92 -9.24
CA THR A 41 -5.18 -2.70 -8.24
C THR A 41 -5.31 -2.08 -6.85
N ARG A 42 -5.32 -0.75 -6.71
CA ARG A 42 -5.56 -0.09 -5.42
C ARG A 42 -6.95 -0.36 -4.87
N ALA A 43 -7.98 -0.33 -5.71
CA ALA A 43 -9.34 -0.66 -5.29
C ALA A 43 -9.44 -2.09 -4.77
N LEU A 44 -8.77 -3.03 -5.45
CA LEU A 44 -8.75 -4.45 -5.07
C LEU A 44 -7.93 -4.70 -3.78
N CYS A 45 -6.81 -4.01 -3.60
CA CYS A 45 -5.90 -4.15 -2.46
C CYS A 45 -6.11 -3.12 -1.35
N ALA A 46 -7.21 -2.34 -1.40
CA ALA A 46 -7.50 -1.28 -0.46
C ALA A 46 -7.39 -1.67 1.02
N PRO A 47 -7.89 -2.84 1.48
CA PRO A 47 -7.77 -3.20 2.89
C PRO A 47 -6.32 -3.51 3.32
N GLN A 48 -5.49 -4.04 2.42
CA GLN A 48 -4.06 -4.27 2.68
C GLN A 48 -3.29 -2.95 2.68
N ILE A 49 -3.58 -2.06 1.73
CA ILE A 49 -2.96 -0.72 1.63
C ILE A 49 -3.24 0.05 2.92
N LYS A 50 -4.50 0.13 3.36
CA LYS A 50 -4.88 0.83 4.60
C LYS A 50 -4.17 0.29 5.84
N ARG A 51 -3.91 -1.02 5.91
CA ARG A 51 -3.17 -1.61 7.03
C ARG A 51 -1.70 -1.20 7.03
N VAL A 52 -1.04 -1.28 5.87
CA VAL A 52 0.36 -0.87 5.73
C VAL A 52 0.51 0.64 5.96
N GLU A 53 -0.43 1.43 5.43
CA GLU A 53 -0.52 2.87 5.64
C GLU A 53 -0.58 3.20 7.14
N ALA A 54 -1.52 2.61 7.88
CA ALA A 54 -1.64 2.82 9.32
C ALA A 54 -0.38 2.42 10.09
N GLN A 55 0.29 1.33 9.71
CA GLN A 55 1.54 0.90 10.34
C GLN A 55 2.70 1.84 10.04
N ARG A 56 2.83 2.32 8.81
CA ARG A 56 3.86 3.27 8.40
C ARG A 56 3.66 4.64 9.03
N ILE A 57 2.41 5.13 9.08
CA ILE A 57 2.08 6.37 9.79
C ILE A 57 2.42 6.24 11.27
N ALA A 58 2.01 5.15 11.93
CA ALA A 58 2.32 4.94 13.34
C ALA A 58 3.83 4.90 13.61
N ALA A 59 4.61 4.30 12.72
CA ALA A 59 6.07 4.28 12.82
C ALA A 59 6.70 5.66 12.54
N ALA A 60 6.25 6.36 11.50
CA ALA A 60 6.78 7.66 11.08
C ALA A 60 6.45 8.79 12.08
N THR A 61 5.31 8.70 12.76
CA THR A 61 4.85 9.69 13.75
C THR A 61 5.29 9.35 15.18
N GLN A 62 5.99 8.23 15.39
CA GLN A 62 6.39 7.79 16.71
C GLN A 62 7.31 8.82 17.39
N GLY A 63 6.83 9.44 18.47
CA GLY A 63 7.58 10.44 19.22
C GLY A 63 7.55 11.85 18.63
N LEU A 64 6.81 12.06 17.52
CA LEU A 64 6.58 13.38 16.95
C LEU A 64 5.27 13.98 17.47
N THR A 65 5.18 15.31 17.49
CA THR A 65 3.96 16.04 17.87
C THR A 65 3.75 17.26 16.98
N GLY A 66 2.52 17.80 16.93
CA GLY A 66 2.21 19.00 16.16
C GLY A 66 2.46 18.85 14.66
N ASP A 67 3.02 19.89 14.04
CA ASP A 67 3.24 19.96 12.59
C ASP A 67 4.21 18.86 12.09
N GLU A 68 5.19 18.47 12.89
CA GLU A 68 6.16 17.41 12.54
C GLU A 68 5.47 16.06 12.35
N ALA A 69 4.49 15.73 13.20
CA ALA A 69 3.71 14.51 13.06
C ALA A 69 2.82 14.54 11.80
N ILE A 70 2.23 15.69 11.48
CA ILE A 70 1.39 15.87 10.30
C ILE A 70 2.21 15.73 9.02
N ASP A 71 3.40 16.31 8.97
CA ASP A 71 4.28 16.20 7.81
C ASP A 71 4.85 14.79 7.66
N ALA A 72 5.21 14.11 8.76
CA ALA A 72 5.63 12.71 8.74
C ALA A 72 4.51 11.78 8.25
N GLU A 73 3.25 12.01 8.66
CA GLU A 73 2.09 11.27 8.15
C GLU A 73 1.94 11.44 6.63
N LYS A 74 1.98 12.67 6.13
CA LYS A 74 1.87 12.95 4.69
C LYS A 74 3.00 12.30 3.90
N GLN A 75 4.24 12.39 4.39
CA GLN A 75 5.40 11.76 3.74
C GLN A 75 5.22 10.24 3.67
N ALA A 76 4.87 9.59 4.79
CA ALA A 76 4.66 8.14 4.82
C ALA A 76 3.58 7.67 3.82
N VAL A 77 2.50 8.45 3.67
CA VAL A 77 1.45 8.17 2.68
C VAL A 77 1.93 8.37 1.24
N LEU A 78 2.69 9.44 0.97
CA LEU A 78 3.27 9.71 -0.35
C LEU A 78 4.26 8.62 -0.77
N GLU A 79 5.19 8.25 0.12
CA GLU A 79 6.15 7.17 -0.13
C GLU A 79 5.44 5.85 -0.44
N LEU A 80 4.41 5.50 0.34
CA LEU A 80 3.61 4.30 0.08
C LEU A 80 2.90 4.37 -1.29
N ASN A 81 2.38 5.54 -1.67
CA ASN A 81 1.72 5.72 -2.97
C ASN A 81 2.69 5.52 -4.13
N ASP A 82 3.89 6.09 -4.03
CA ASP A 82 4.92 5.98 -5.06
C ASP A 82 5.43 4.55 -5.17
N GLU A 83 5.65 3.86 -4.04
CA GLU A 83 6.01 2.44 -4.02
C GLU A 83 4.95 1.55 -4.69
N ILE A 84 3.67 1.79 -4.41
CA ILE A 84 2.57 1.05 -5.02
C ILE A 84 2.53 1.29 -6.53
N ALA A 85 2.65 2.55 -6.97
CA ALA A 85 2.66 2.90 -8.39
C ALA A 85 3.84 2.26 -9.12
N LEU A 86 5.04 2.32 -8.53
CA LEU A 86 6.25 1.68 -9.05
C LEU A 86 6.10 0.16 -9.13
N ALA A 87 5.58 -0.47 -8.07
CA ALA A 87 5.36 -1.92 -8.04
C ALA A 87 4.41 -2.35 -9.16
N ILE A 88 3.29 -1.64 -9.34
CA ILE A 88 2.31 -1.94 -10.39
C ILE A 88 2.90 -1.68 -11.78
N ALA A 89 3.66 -0.61 -11.98
CA ALA A 89 4.38 -0.37 -13.23
C ALA A 89 5.34 -1.53 -13.57
N ASN A 90 6.09 -2.01 -12.59
CA ASN A 90 6.98 -3.15 -12.74
C ASN A 90 6.23 -4.47 -13.04
N PHE A 91 5.12 -4.73 -12.36
CA PHE A 91 4.34 -5.96 -12.58
C PHE A 91 3.58 -5.97 -13.90
N THR A 92 3.10 -4.81 -14.35
CA THR A 92 2.34 -4.68 -15.60
C THR A 92 3.22 -4.42 -16.83
N GLY A 93 4.47 -3.97 -16.63
CA GLY A 93 5.35 -3.51 -17.69
C GLY A 93 4.97 -2.15 -18.29
N LEU A 94 3.98 -1.45 -17.72
CA LEU A 94 3.50 -0.16 -18.19
C LEU A 94 4.40 0.96 -17.66
N ARG A 95 5.09 1.69 -18.54
CA ARG A 95 6.08 2.73 -18.18
C ARG A 95 5.57 4.17 -18.23
N THR A 96 4.37 4.42 -18.74
CA THR A 96 3.85 5.78 -18.95
C THR A 96 2.47 5.94 -18.34
N LEU A 97 2.32 7.02 -17.54
CA LEU A 97 1.03 7.55 -17.08
C LEU A 97 0.24 8.15 -18.24
#